data_AF-A0A949B466-F1
#
_entry.id   AF-A0A949B466-F1
#
_cell.length_a   1.000
_cell.length_b   1.000
_cell.length_c   1.000
_cell.angle_alpha   90.00
_cell.angle_beta   90.00
_cell.angle_gamma   90.00
#
_symmetry.space_group_name_H-M   'P 1'
#
loop_
_entity.id
_entity.type
_entity.pdbx_description
1 polymer ?
#
loop_
_entity_poly.entity_id
_entity_poly.type
_entity_poly.pdbx_seq_one_letter_code
_entity_poly.pdbx_strand_id
1 'polypeptide(L)' 'MRVISHGEFSIVLRLYVWVPDIDSEWMAKYWLLENIKKRFDREGVEIPFPYRTVVYKNDLPPPPQKGANSEQPA' A
#
# COMPACT_ATOMS: atom_id res chain seq x y z
N MET A 1 8.93 7.98 -19.64
CA MET A 1 8.28 7.59 -18.36
C MET A 1 6.95 8.32 -18.28
N ARG A 2 5.86 7.65 -17.88
CA ARG A 2 4.56 8.30 -17.70
C ARG A 2 3.84 7.78 -16.46
N VAL A 3 3.03 8.64 -15.83
CA VAL A 3 2.08 8.23 -14.79
C VAL A 3 0.96 7.45 -15.46
N ILE A 4 0.62 6.28 -14.91
CA ILE A 4 -0.47 5.45 -15.42
C ILE A 4 -1.69 5.46 -14.52
N SER A 5 -1.51 5.59 -13.21
CA SER A 5 -2.60 5.68 -12.25
C SER A 5 -2.13 6.24 -10.90
N HIS A 6 -3.11 6.68 -10.11
CA HIS A 6 -2.95 7.03 -8.71
C HIS A 6 -3.70 5.95 -7.90
N GLY A 7 -3.00 5.22 -7.06
CA GLY A 7 -3.57 4.33 -6.05
C GLY A 7 -3.79 5.06 -4.72
N GLU A 8 -4.46 4.42 -3.77
CA GLU A 8 -4.82 5.05 -2.48
C GLU A 8 -3.60 5.56 -1.69
N PHE A 9 -2.46 4.87 -1.80
CA PHE A 9 -1.19 5.24 -1.16
C PHE A 9 -0.01 5.10 -2.13
N SER A 10 -0.22 5.18 -3.44
CA SER A 10 0.88 5.04 -4.40
C SER A 10 0.62 5.76 -5.70
N ILE A 11 1.69 6.17 -6.38
CA ILE A 11 1.62 6.64 -7.76
C ILE A 11 2.28 5.58 -8.63
N VAL A 12 1.53 5.04 -9.59
CA VAL A 12 2.03 4.01 -10.47
C VAL A 12 2.64 4.66 -11.71
N LEU A 13 3.95 4.45 -11.88
CA LEU A 13 4.74 4.99 -12.96
C LEU A 13 5.12 3.85 -13.91
N ARG A 14 4.95 4.06 -15.22
CA ARG A 14 5.38 3.11 -16.25
C ARG A 14 6.52 3.68 -17.08
N LEU A 15 7.55 2.86 -17.27
CA LEU A 15 8.65 3.12 -18.17
C LEU A 15 8.71 2.01 -19.24
N TYR A 16 9.03 2.40 -20.46
CA TYR A 16 9.37 1.49 -21.55
C TYR A 16 10.85 1.68 -21.85
N VAL A 17 11.59 0.57 -21.91
CA VAL A 17 13.02 0.55 -22.21
C VAL A 17 13.25 -0.57 -23.22
N TRP A 18 14.09 -0.31 -24.21
CA TRP A 18 14.53 -1.30 -25.18
C TRP A 18 15.89 -1.84 -24.73
N VAL A 19 16.05 -3.16 -24.78
CA VAL A 19 17.25 -3.84 -24.34
C VAL A 19 17.65 -4.87 -25.40
N PRO A 20 18.95 -4.99 -25.73
CA PRO A 20 19.38 -5.86 -26.83
C PRO A 20 19.23 -7.36 -26.55
N ASP A 21 19.30 -7.77 -25.29
CA ASP A 21 19.29 -9.17 -24.86
C ASP A 21 18.59 -9.37 -23.51
N ILE A 22 18.22 -10.63 -23.22
CA ILE A 22 17.47 -11.00 -22.00
C ILE A 22 18.31 -10.80 -20.74
N ASP A 23 19.61 -11.11 -20.76
CA ASP A 23 20.48 -10.93 -19.58
C ASP A 23 20.60 -9.45 -19.20
N SER A 24 20.74 -8.59 -20.21
CA SER A 24 20.71 -7.14 -20.04
C SER A 24 19.36 -6.64 -19.56
N GLU A 25 18.24 -7.32 -19.84
CA GLU A 25 16.92 -6.92 -19.35
C GLU A 25 16.89 -6.95 -17.82
N TRP A 26 17.33 -8.06 -17.24
CA TRP A 26 17.41 -8.24 -15.79
C TRP A 26 18.37 -7.24 -15.17
N MET A 27 19.56 -7.10 -15.75
CA MET A 27 20.56 -6.17 -15.24
C MET A 27 20.07 -4.72 -15.29
N ALA A 28 19.48 -4.29 -16.40
CA ALA A 28 18.91 -2.94 -16.55
C ALA A 28 17.76 -2.70 -15.58
N LYS A 29 16.89 -3.69 -15.37
CA LYS A 29 15.78 -3.61 -14.41
C LYS A 29 16.29 -3.40 -12.98
N TYR A 30 17.22 -4.22 -12.52
CA TYR A 30 17.75 -4.11 -11.16
C TYR A 30 18.54 -2.81 -10.97
N TRP A 31 19.39 -2.47 -11.94
CA TRP A 31 20.16 -1.23 -11.92
C TRP A 31 19.24 0.00 -11.85
N LEU A 32 18.17 0.02 -12.64
CA LEU A 32 17.23 1.13 -12.64
C LEU A 32 16.49 1.24 -11.29
N LEU A 33 15.98 0.13 -10.76
CA LEU A 33 15.28 0.12 -9.47
C LEU A 33 16.18 0.61 -8.33
N GLU A 34 17.43 0.17 -8.31
CA GLU A 34 18.41 0.59 -7.31
C GLU A 34 18.71 2.09 -7.39
N ASN A 35 18.94 2.61 -8.60
CA ASN A 35 19.22 4.03 -8.81
C ASN A 35 18.01 4.91 -8.46
N ILE A 36 16.80 4.48 -8.82
CA ILE A 36 15.56 5.19 -8.46
C ILE A 36 15.43 5.24 -6.93
N LYS A 37 15.63 4.11 -6.24
CA LYS A 37 15.54 4.06 -4.78
C LYS A 37 16.56 4.99 -4.12
N LYS A 38 17.83 4.91 -4.53
CA LYS A 38 18.90 5.80 -4.03
C LYS A 38 18.58 7.28 -4.27
N ARG A 39 17.99 7.61 -5.42
CA ARG A 39 17.59 8.98 -5.75
C ARG A 39 16.45 9.47 -4.87
N PHE A 40 15.44 8.63 -4.66
CA PHE A 40 14.30 8.95 -3.81
C PHE A 40 14.74 9.18 -2.36
N ASP A 41 15.65 8.34 -1.86
CA ASP A 41 16.21 8.50 -0.52
C ASP A 41 16.99 9.80 -0.36
N ARG A 42 17.75 10.20 -1.39
CA ARG A 42 18.50 11.48 -1.38
C ARG A 42 17.58 12.69 -1.45
N GLU A 43 16.46 12.59 -2.14
CA GLU A 43 15.49 13.68 -2.30
C GLU A 43 14.43 13.70 -1.18
N GLY A 44 14.46 12.75 -0.25
CA GLY A 44 13.50 12.65 0.86
C GLY A 44 12.11 12.20 0.40
N VAL A 45 12.01 11.52 -0.75
CA VAL A 45 10.75 10.97 -1.26
C VAL A 45 10.54 9.59 -0.65
N GLU A 46 9.73 9.52 0.41
CA GLU A 46 9.34 8.25 1.02
C GLU A 46 8.22 7.58 0.23
N ILE A 47 8.35 6.27 -0.01
CA ILE A 47 7.29 5.44 -0.62
C ILE A 47 6.39 4.95 0.51
N PRO A 48 5.16 5.48 0.65
CA PRO A 48 4.34 5.16 1.80
C PRO A 48 3.84 3.72 1.72
N PHE A 49 3.98 3.00 2.82
CA PHE A 49 3.28 1.73 3.03
C PHE A 49 1.78 2.00 3.24
N PRO A 50 0.88 1.07 2.86
CA PRO A 50 -0.55 1.26 3.05
C PRO A 50 -0.85 1.42 4.54
N TYR A 51 -1.36 2.58 4.93
CA TYR A 51 -1.81 2.84 6.29
C TYR A 51 -3.34 2.92 6.33
N ARG A 52 -3.95 2.27 7.32
CA ARG A 52 -5.39 2.34 7.53
C ARG A 52 -5.69 3.22 8.73
N THR A 53 -6.44 4.30 8.52
CA THR A 53 -6.96 5.10 9.62
C THR A 53 -8.10 4.33 10.30
N VAL A 54 -7.94 3.95 11.57
CA VAL A 54 -8.99 3.37 12.40
C VAL A 54 -9.58 4.47 13.27
N VAL A 55 -10.85 4.81 13.04
CA VAL A 55 -11.57 5.79 13.86
C VAL A 55 -12.24 5.05 15.01
N TYR A 56 -11.72 5.24 16.23
CA TYR A 56 -12.35 4.76 17.45
C TYR A 56 -13.45 5.73 17.88
N LYS A 57 -14.71 5.32 17.76
CA LYS A 57 -15.85 6.06 18.31
C LYS A 57 -16.11 5.56 19.73
N ASN A 58 -15.48 6.22 20.71
CA ASN A 58 -15.69 5.92 22.13
C ASN A 58 -16.99 6.53 22.71
N ASP A 59 -17.68 7.37 21.92
CA ASP A 59 -18.90 8.07 22.34
C ASP A 59 -20.19 7.31 22.02
N LEU A 60 -20.08 6.07 21.51
CA LEU A 60 -21.26 5.26 21.21
C LEU A 60 -21.70 4.52 22.48
N PRO A 61 -22.99 4.61 22.87
CA PRO A 61 -23.52 3.83 23.97
C PRO A 61 -23.33 2.33 23.66
N PRO A 62 -23.05 1.51 24.69
CA PRO A 62 -22.83 0.08 24.50
C PRO A 62 -24.05 -0.54 23.79
N PRO A 63 -23.83 -1.46 22.83
CA PRO A 63 -24.92 -2.10 22.11
C PRO A 63 -25.85 -2.81 23.11
N PRO A 64 -27.18 -2.75 22.90
CA PRO A 64 -28.13 -3.35 23.81
C PRO A 64 -27.86 -4.86 23.93
N GLN A 65 -27.63 -5.33 25.15
CA GLN A 65 -27.43 -6.75 25.45
C GLN A 65 -28.70 -7.50 25.08
N LYS A 66 -28.63 -8.34 24.04
CA LYS A 66 -29.72 -9.25 23.68
C LYS A 66 -29.87 -10.24 24.84
N GLY A 67 -31.02 -10.17 25.51
CA GLY A 67 -31.26 -10.81 26.80
C GLY A 67 -30.85 -12.28 26.85
N ALA A 68 -29.98 -12.60 27.82
CA ALA A 68 -29.97 -13.90 28.44
C ALA A 68 -31.30 -14.05 29.18
N ASN A 69 -32.26 -14.76 28.58
CA ASN A 69 -33.39 -15.39 29.28
C ASN A 69 -34.12 -16.31 28.29
N SER A 70 -33.54 -17.48 28.07
CA SER A 70 -34.27 -18.65 27.62
C SER A 70 -33.60 -19.87 28.23
N GLU A 71 -33.80 -20.08 29.53
CA GLU A 71 -33.87 -21.41 30.17
C GLU A 71 -33.88 -21.26 31.69
N GLN A 72 -35.08 -21.29 32.26
CA GLN A 72 -35.27 -21.91 33.57
C GLN A 72 -36.67 -22.53 33.67
N PRO A 73 -36.79 -23.64 34.43
CA PRO A 73 -37.54 -24.82 34.02
C PRO A 73 -38.93 -24.90 34.66
N ALA A 74 -39.78 -25.75 34.10
CA ALA A 74 -40.92 -26.37 34.77
C ALA A 74 -40.88 -27.87 34.49
#